data_AF-A0AA37M8U8-F1
#
_entry.id   AF-A0AA37M8U8-F1
#
_cell.length_a   1.000
_cell.length_b   1.000
_cell.length_c   1.000
_cell.angle_alpha   90.00
_cell.angle_beta   90.00
_cell.angle_gamma   90.00
#
_symmetry.space_group_name_H-M   'P 1'
#
loop_
_entity.id
_entity.type
_entity.pdbx_description
1 polymer ?
#
loop_
_entity_poly.entity_id
_entity_poly.type
_entity_poly.pdbx_seq_one_letter_code
_entity_poly.pdbx_strand_id
1 'polypeptide(L)'
;MVSMTLALLTVLPSRRAIVAGAATRLAAPVAKTAPAPAAAPILALPAPIADADPILSAIRAHRRAWAAFQIAPNEEASEAEEAEYEAAQALLGTACASRAGAHALIAHLRWYVAEEADNLLTAGLGGCHLGAQLKARLAELVMFVPEASPPAVIALPAPRGPSPLLAAIEAHRSANLAATQAVRDYVRAEEDSAPDEALMLALADRAGDEEVAALNALLVLTPADAEEVRTLTAYLATVAQDFDKHAFGAWLFERFAAAVARTA
;
A
#
# COMPACT_ATOMS: atom_id res chain seq x y z
N MET A 1 -20.88 30.04 9.65
CA MET A 1 -19.66 29.63 8.90
C MET A 1 -18.42 29.65 9.80
N VAL A 2 -18.51 29.04 10.98
CA VAL A 2 -17.39 28.76 11.90
C VAL A 2 -17.70 27.36 12.44
N SER A 3 -17.36 26.28 11.72
CA SER A 3 -17.59 24.92 12.24
C SER A 3 -16.75 23.79 11.61
N MET A 4 -16.09 23.96 10.46
CA MET A 4 -15.22 22.87 9.94
C MET A 4 -13.90 22.69 10.70
N THR A 5 -13.37 23.75 11.33
CA THR A 5 -12.05 23.70 11.98
C THR A 5 -12.10 23.07 13.38
N LEU A 6 -13.28 22.96 13.99
CA LEU A 6 -13.42 22.46 15.36
C LEU A 6 -13.61 20.93 15.40
N ALA A 7 -14.34 20.34 14.46
CA ALA A 7 -14.55 18.89 14.38
C ALA A 7 -13.26 18.11 14.10
N LEU A 8 -12.37 18.66 13.27
CA LEU A 8 -11.02 18.10 13.04
C LEU A 8 -10.13 18.13 14.28
N LEU A 9 -10.39 19.01 15.26
CA LEU A 9 -9.59 19.12 16.49
C LEU A 9 -10.11 18.25 17.64
N THR A 10 -11.36 17.79 17.61
CA THR A 10 -11.97 16.98 18.68
C THR A 10 -11.79 15.48 18.49
N VAL A 11 -11.45 15.00 17.28
CA VAL A 11 -11.03 13.60 17.02
C VAL A 11 -9.53 13.38 17.31
N LEU A 12 -8.77 14.46 17.54
CA LEU A 12 -7.34 14.42 17.85
C LEU A 12 -6.89 14.07 19.30
N PRO A 13 -7.71 14.04 20.37
CA PRO A 13 -7.21 13.76 21.71
C PRO A 13 -6.75 12.31 21.88
N SER A 14 -7.32 11.35 21.13
CA SER A 14 -6.91 9.94 21.15
C SER A 14 -5.51 9.72 20.56
N ARG A 15 -5.04 10.61 19.68
CA ARG A 15 -3.70 10.54 19.06
C ARG A 15 -2.58 11.14 19.91
N ARG A 16 -2.89 11.87 20.98
CA ARG A 16 -1.87 12.44 21.90
C ARG A 16 -1.34 11.44 22.92
N ALA A 17 -2.05 10.33 23.17
CA ALA A 17 -1.60 9.30 24.13
C ALA A 17 -0.40 8.48 23.63
N ILE A 18 -0.19 8.37 22.31
CA ILE A 18 0.91 7.60 21.70
C ILE A 18 2.29 8.25 21.95
N VAL A 19 2.34 9.57 22.15
CA VAL A 19 3.60 10.32 22.26
C VAL A 19 4.26 10.18 23.65
N ALA A 20 3.51 9.84 24.70
CA ALA A 20 4.06 9.70 26.05
C ALA A 20 4.82 8.38 26.30
N GLY A 21 4.51 7.32 25.55
CA GLY A 21 5.10 5.98 25.73
C GLY A 21 6.45 5.78 25.04
N ALA A 22 6.71 6.46 23.93
CA ALA A 22 7.95 6.31 23.16
C ALA A 22 9.14 7.10 23.77
N ALA A 23 8.87 8.14 24.57
CA ALA A 23 9.89 9.01 25.14
C ALA A 23 10.66 8.38 26.33
N THR A 24 10.11 7.34 26.97
CA THR A 24 10.69 6.75 28.19
C THR A 24 11.79 5.71 27.94
N ARG A 25 12.08 5.32 26.69
CA ARG A 25 13.13 4.33 26.37
C ARG A 25 14.46 4.91 25.85
N LEU A 26 14.61 6.23 25.76
CA LEU A 26 15.81 6.85 25.16
C LEU A 26 16.63 7.75 26.11
N ALA A 27 16.43 7.66 27.43
CA ALA A 27 17.26 8.39 28.39
C ALA A 27 18.58 7.65 28.68
N ALA A 28 19.64 8.01 27.93
CA ALA A 28 21.04 7.76 28.30
C ALA A 28 21.82 9.09 28.22
N PRO A 29 22.89 9.27 29.03
CA PRO A 29 23.35 10.59 29.44
C PRO A 29 24.20 11.30 28.38
N VAL A 30 24.01 12.62 28.32
CA VAL A 30 24.77 13.58 27.51
C VAL A 30 26.22 13.64 28.02
N ALA A 31 27.17 13.29 27.16
CA ALA A 31 28.59 13.58 27.35
C ALA A 31 29.07 14.66 26.35
N LYS A 32 29.48 15.77 26.96
CA LYS A 32 30.47 16.80 26.60
C LYS A 32 30.98 16.92 25.15
N THR A 33 30.88 18.15 24.67
CA THR A 33 31.35 18.77 23.42
C THR A 33 32.78 18.42 22.95
N ALA A 34 32.91 18.17 21.64
CA ALA A 34 34.16 18.19 20.87
C ALA A 34 33.93 18.91 19.52
N PRO A 35 34.97 19.51 18.90
CA PRO A 35 34.81 20.54 17.86
C PRO A 35 34.60 19.99 16.45
N ALA A 36 34.09 20.87 15.57
CA ALA A 36 33.62 20.62 14.22
C ALA A 36 34.65 19.92 13.29
N PRO A 37 34.23 18.90 12.50
CA PRO A 37 35.01 18.43 11.37
C PRO A 37 34.60 19.10 10.06
N ALA A 38 35.60 19.23 9.19
CA ALA A 38 35.54 19.82 7.87
C ALA A 38 34.54 19.14 6.91
N ALA A 39 34.11 19.91 5.90
CA ALA A 39 33.15 19.53 4.87
C ALA A 39 33.45 18.16 4.23
N ALA A 40 32.51 17.22 4.39
CA ALA A 40 32.53 15.94 3.72
C ALA A 40 32.10 16.08 2.24
N PRO A 41 32.64 15.27 1.32
CA PRO A 41 32.27 15.30 -0.08
C PRO A 41 30.82 14.84 -0.26
N ILE A 42 30.08 15.57 -1.09
CA ILE A 42 28.71 15.22 -1.50
C ILE A 42 28.79 13.88 -2.24
N LEU A 43 28.34 12.81 -1.58
CA LEU A 43 28.10 11.52 -2.21
C LEU A 43 26.97 11.70 -3.23
N ALA A 44 27.32 11.64 -4.51
CA ALA A 44 26.35 11.52 -5.58
C ALA A 44 25.51 10.26 -5.35
N LEU A 45 24.19 10.42 -5.23
CA LEU A 45 23.24 9.32 -5.18
C LEU A 45 23.44 8.45 -6.44
N PRO A 46 23.49 7.11 -6.31
CA PRO A 46 23.55 6.23 -7.46
C PRO A 46 22.33 6.46 -8.35
N ALA A 47 22.55 6.44 -9.66
CA ALA A 47 21.47 6.52 -10.66
C ALA A 47 20.39 5.47 -10.33
N PRO A 48 19.10 5.77 -10.58
CA PRO A 48 18.02 4.81 -10.35
C PRO A 48 18.38 3.50 -11.05
N ILE A 49 18.43 2.41 -10.27
CA ILE A 49 18.61 1.07 -10.80
C ILE A 49 17.46 0.88 -11.78
N ALA A 50 17.75 0.89 -13.08
CA ALA A 50 16.77 0.50 -14.09
C ALA A 50 16.24 -0.86 -13.66
N ASP A 51 14.92 -1.01 -13.50
CA ASP A 51 14.33 -2.31 -13.22
C ASP A 51 14.85 -3.28 -14.29
N ALA A 52 15.62 -4.26 -13.83
CA ALA A 52 16.40 -5.12 -14.73
C ALA A 52 15.51 -5.97 -15.64
N ASP A 53 14.22 -6.05 -15.33
CA ASP A 53 13.20 -6.67 -16.19
C ASP A 53 12.11 -5.64 -16.56
N PRO A 54 12.02 -5.24 -17.85
CA PRO A 54 11.05 -4.24 -18.30
C PRO A 54 9.60 -4.66 -18.00
N ILE A 55 9.32 -5.96 -17.88
CA ILE A 55 7.98 -6.44 -17.57
C ILE A 55 7.50 -6.02 -16.17
N LEU A 56 8.40 -5.90 -15.20
CA LEU A 56 8.04 -5.45 -13.84
C LEU A 56 7.62 -3.98 -13.85
N SER A 57 8.23 -3.17 -14.71
CA SER A 57 7.81 -1.79 -14.93
C SER A 57 6.44 -1.73 -15.59
N ALA A 58 6.22 -2.53 -16.64
CA ALA A 58 4.93 -2.60 -17.32
C ALA A 58 3.79 -3.06 -16.39
N ILE A 59 4.04 -4.06 -15.52
CA ILE A 59 3.07 -4.51 -14.52
C ILE A 59 2.69 -3.36 -13.57
N ARG A 60 3.66 -2.60 -13.06
CA ARG A 60 3.39 -1.43 -12.19
C ARG A 60 2.67 -0.32 -12.93
N ALA A 61 2.99 -0.06 -14.20
CA ALA A 61 2.30 0.93 -15.02
C ALA A 61 0.82 0.54 -15.20
N HIS A 62 0.55 -0.69 -15.60
CA HIS A 62 -0.81 -1.22 -15.72
C HIS A 62 -1.58 -1.14 -14.41
N ARG A 63 -1.01 -1.59 -13.28
CA ARG A 63 -1.70 -1.53 -11.97
C ARG A 63 -2.07 -0.10 -11.57
N ARG A 64 -1.24 0.89 -11.89
CA ARG A 64 -1.57 2.30 -11.64
C ARG A 64 -2.69 2.81 -12.54
N ALA A 65 -2.65 2.47 -13.83
CA ALA A 65 -3.70 2.86 -14.77
C ALA A 65 -5.04 2.21 -14.39
N TRP A 66 -5.04 0.93 -14.06
CA TRP A 66 -6.21 0.22 -13.57
C TRP A 66 -6.77 0.83 -12.28
N ALA A 67 -5.92 1.10 -11.28
CA ALA A 67 -6.37 1.73 -10.04
C ALA A 67 -6.95 3.13 -10.27
N ALA A 68 -6.39 3.91 -11.20
CA ALA A 68 -6.91 5.22 -11.57
C ALA A 68 -8.28 5.09 -12.26
N PHE A 69 -8.43 4.14 -13.18
CA PHE A 69 -9.70 3.83 -13.84
C PHE A 69 -10.81 3.46 -12.84
N GLN A 70 -10.50 2.62 -11.84
CA GLN A 70 -11.48 2.19 -10.84
C GLN A 70 -12.07 3.33 -9.97
N ILE A 71 -11.35 4.45 -9.85
CA ILE A 71 -11.78 5.60 -9.03
C ILE A 71 -12.10 6.85 -9.86
N ALA A 72 -12.01 6.76 -11.19
CA ALA A 72 -12.22 7.91 -12.06
C ALA A 72 -13.67 8.39 -11.98
N PRO A 73 -13.91 9.70 -11.84
CA PRO A 73 -15.27 10.24 -11.92
C PRO A 73 -15.84 10.06 -13.34
N ASN A 74 -17.17 10.08 -13.48
CA ASN A 74 -17.84 9.75 -14.74
C ASN A 74 -17.37 10.59 -15.94
N GLU A 75 -17.04 11.86 -15.71
CA GLU A 75 -16.53 12.80 -16.72
C GLU A 75 -15.11 12.45 -17.22
N GLU A 76 -14.30 11.75 -16.42
CA GLU A 76 -12.94 11.31 -16.75
C GLU A 76 -12.85 9.81 -17.05
N ALA A 77 -13.93 9.05 -16.80
CA ALA A 77 -13.96 7.60 -16.90
C ALA A 77 -13.51 7.09 -18.28
N SER A 78 -13.89 7.78 -19.36
CA SER A 78 -13.48 7.40 -20.72
C SER A 78 -11.97 7.57 -20.96
N GLU A 79 -11.36 8.64 -20.44
CA GLU A 79 -9.92 8.87 -20.58
C GLU A 79 -9.12 7.89 -19.73
N ALA A 80 -9.62 7.61 -18.51
CA ALA A 80 -9.01 6.62 -17.62
C ALA A 80 -9.13 5.19 -18.17
N GLU A 81 -10.25 4.83 -18.82
CA GLU A 81 -10.44 3.57 -19.52
C GLU A 81 -9.45 3.43 -20.68
N GLU A 82 -9.27 4.48 -21.48
CA GLU A 82 -8.30 4.48 -22.59
C GLU A 82 -6.87 4.33 -22.08
N ALA A 83 -6.49 5.05 -21.02
CA ALA A 83 -5.16 4.94 -20.42
C ALA A 83 -4.90 3.55 -19.82
N GLU A 84 -5.90 2.93 -19.20
CA GLU A 84 -5.85 1.55 -18.72
C GLU A 84 -5.63 0.57 -19.87
N TYR A 85 -6.41 0.74 -20.94
CA TYR A 85 -6.31 -0.08 -22.15
C TYR A 85 -4.93 0.01 -22.80
N GLU A 86 -4.40 1.22 -22.99
CA GLU A 86 -3.06 1.43 -23.54
C GLU A 86 -1.99 0.77 -22.67
N ALA A 87 -2.11 0.88 -21.35
CA ALA A 87 -1.20 0.22 -20.41
C ALA A 87 -1.31 -1.31 -20.48
N ALA A 88 -2.51 -1.86 -20.70
CA ALA A 88 -2.73 -3.30 -20.86
C ALA A 88 -2.11 -3.81 -22.16
N GLN A 89 -2.26 -3.07 -23.26
CA GLN A 89 -1.63 -3.40 -24.54
C GLN A 89 -0.10 -3.33 -24.46
N ALA A 90 0.44 -2.30 -23.81
CA ALA A 90 1.87 -2.17 -23.58
C ALA A 90 2.41 -3.32 -22.71
N LEU A 91 1.68 -3.71 -21.66
CA LEU A 91 2.00 -4.85 -20.81
C LEU A 91 2.07 -6.15 -21.61
N LEU A 92 1.07 -6.42 -22.45
CA LEU A 92 1.00 -7.61 -23.30
C LEU A 92 2.14 -7.68 -24.32
N GLY A 93 2.53 -6.54 -24.88
CA GLY A 93 3.64 -6.42 -25.83
C GLY A 93 5.03 -6.45 -25.20
N THR A 94 5.14 -6.30 -23.88
CA THR A 94 6.45 -6.25 -23.21
C THR A 94 7.05 -7.66 -23.08
N ALA A 95 8.31 -7.80 -23.50
CA ALA A 95 9.06 -9.04 -23.35
C ALA A 95 9.51 -9.24 -21.89
N CYS A 96 9.45 -10.48 -21.41
CA CYS A 96 10.06 -10.85 -20.13
C CYS A 96 11.57 -11.03 -20.33
N ALA A 97 12.40 -10.21 -19.69
CA ALA A 97 13.86 -10.36 -19.76
C ALA A 97 14.39 -11.45 -18.81
N SER A 98 13.57 -11.90 -17.87
CA SER A 98 13.92 -12.93 -16.89
C SER A 98 12.78 -13.92 -16.65
N ARG A 99 13.15 -15.08 -16.11
CA ARG A 99 12.17 -16.08 -15.63
C ARG A 99 11.30 -15.51 -14.50
N ALA A 100 11.90 -14.74 -13.57
CA ALA A 100 11.16 -14.13 -12.47
C ALA A 100 10.09 -13.15 -12.97
N GLY A 101 10.43 -12.32 -13.97
CA GLY A 101 9.47 -11.43 -14.62
C GLY A 101 8.35 -12.17 -15.34
N ALA A 102 8.66 -13.31 -15.98
CA ALA A 102 7.63 -14.16 -16.58
C ALA A 102 6.65 -14.74 -15.55
N HIS A 103 7.14 -15.20 -14.38
CA HIS A 103 6.26 -15.63 -13.28
C HIS A 103 5.41 -14.49 -12.74
N ALA A 104 6.00 -13.28 -12.58
CA ALA A 104 5.27 -12.11 -12.15
C ALA A 104 4.16 -11.73 -13.14
N LEU A 105 4.44 -11.81 -14.44
CA LEU A 105 3.44 -11.57 -15.49
C LEU A 105 2.32 -12.61 -15.46
N ILE A 106 2.63 -13.90 -15.31
CA ILE A 106 1.62 -14.96 -15.17
C ILE A 106 0.70 -14.70 -13.98
N ALA A 107 1.28 -14.38 -12.81
CA ALA A 107 0.51 -14.08 -11.61
C ALA A 107 -0.38 -12.84 -11.80
N HIS A 108 0.16 -11.79 -12.42
CA HIS A 108 -0.59 -10.57 -12.70
C HIS A 108 -1.73 -10.79 -13.69
N LEU A 109 -1.50 -11.51 -14.80
CA LEU A 109 -2.55 -11.81 -15.79
C LEU A 109 -3.66 -12.68 -15.19
N ARG A 110 -3.33 -13.64 -14.30
CA ARG A 110 -4.34 -14.44 -13.59
C ARG A 110 -5.23 -13.57 -12.70
N TRP A 111 -4.63 -12.66 -11.94
CA TRP A 111 -5.37 -11.69 -11.12
C TRP A 111 -6.28 -10.83 -11.99
N TYR A 112 -5.72 -10.20 -13.03
CA TYR A 112 -6.47 -9.25 -13.86
C TYR A 112 -7.63 -9.90 -14.62
N VAL A 113 -7.43 -11.11 -15.16
CA VAL A 113 -8.53 -11.87 -15.79
C VAL A 113 -9.61 -12.27 -14.78
N ALA A 114 -9.26 -12.49 -13.52
CA ALA A 114 -10.23 -12.81 -12.48
C ALA A 114 -11.04 -11.58 -12.04
N GLU A 115 -10.38 -10.43 -11.84
CA GLU A 115 -11.07 -9.19 -11.47
C GLU A 115 -11.99 -8.69 -12.57
N GLU A 116 -11.52 -8.71 -13.82
CA GLU A 116 -12.28 -8.18 -14.95
C GLU A 116 -13.13 -9.24 -15.64
N ALA A 117 -13.44 -10.35 -14.96
CA ALA A 117 -14.16 -11.47 -15.57
C ALA A 117 -15.51 -11.03 -16.19
N ASP A 118 -16.25 -10.15 -15.53
CA ASP A 118 -17.57 -9.68 -15.98
C ASP A 118 -17.45 -8.60 -17.08
N ASN A 119 -16.39 -7.80 -17.07
CA ASN A 119 -16.18 -6.71 -18.03
C ASN A 119 -15.52 -7.22 -19.33
N LEU A 120 -14.53 -8.11 -19.22
CA LEU A 120 -13.84 -8.74 -20.37
C LEU A 120 -14.77 -9.57 -21.26
N LEU A 121 -15.97 -9.93 -20.78
CA LEU A 121 -16.97 -10.72 -21.50
C LEU A 121 -18.06 -9.88 -22.18
N THR A 122 -18.19 -8.59 -21.86
CA THR A 122 -19.35 -7.76 -22.24
C THR A 122 -19.07 -6.67 -23.30
N ALA A 123 -17.91 -6.70 -23.96
CA ALA A 123 -17.52 -5.76 -25.01
C ALA A 123 -17.36 -4.28 -24.55
N GLY A 124 -16.78 -4.07 -23.36
CA GLY A 124 -16.22 -2.81 -22.86
C GLY A 124 -14.97 -3.08 -22.01
N LEU A 125 -14.01 -2.14 -21.95
CA LEU A 125 -12.55 -2.28 -21.76
C LEU A 125 -11.80 -2.79 -22.99
N GLY A 126 -11.61 -1.90 -23.99
CA GLY A 126 -10.60 -2.10 -25.04
C GLY A 126 -11.03 -2.81 -26.33
N GLY A 127 -12.33 -3.03 -26.50
CA GLY A 127 -12.92 -3.76 -27.61
C GLY A 127 -12.91 -5.28 -27.41
N CYS A 128 -13.64 -6.01 -28.27
CA CYS A 128 -13.93 -7.44 -28.15
C CYS A 128 -12.71 -8.40 -28.20
N HIS A 129 -11.49 -7.88 -28.15
CA HIS A 129 -10.26 -8.64 -28.33
C HIS A 129 -9.31 -8.62 -27.13
N LEU A 130 -9.37 -7.65 -26.21
CA LEU A 130 -8.40 -7.57 -25.10
C LEU A 130 -8.45 -8.81 -24.20
N GLY A 131 -9.65 -9.23 -23.78
CA GLY A 131 -9.83 -10.44 -22.97
C GLY A 131 -9.29 -11.70 -23.64
N ALA A 132 -9.41 -11.81 -24.97
CA ALA A 132 -8.83 -12.91 -25.73
C ALA A 132 -7.30 -12.83 -25.78
N GLN A 133 -6.73 -11.64 -25.95
CA GLN A 133 -5.28 -11.42 -25.96
C GLN A 133 -4.65 -11.72 -24.59
N LEU A 134 -5.26 -11.29 -23.49
CA LEU A 134 -4.84 -11.61 -22.12
C LEU A 134 -4.80 -13.13 -21.89
N LYS A 135 -5.88 -13.83 -22.24
CA LYS A 135 -5.99 -15.29 -22.11
C LYS A 135 -4.96 -16.02 -22.99
N ALA A 136 -4.77 -15.56 -24.23
CA ALA A 136 -3.77 -16.14 -25.14
C ALA A 136 -2.35 -15.96 -24.62
N ARG A 137 -2.00 -14.75 -24.16
CA ARG A 137 -0.68 -14.47 -23.60
C ARG A 137 -0.41 -15.26 -22.33
N LEU A 138 -1.41 -15.37 -21.45
CA LEU A 138 -1.32 -16.21 -20.26
C LEU A 138 -1.08 -17.69 -20.63
N ALA A 139 -1.81 -18.23 -21.60
CA ALA A 139 -1.64 -19.61 -22.06
C ALA A 139 -0.25 -19.85 -22.66
N GLU A 140 0.26 -18.92 -23.48
CA GLU A 140 1.62 -18.95 -24.03
C GLU A 140 2.67 -19.00 -22.90
N LEU A 141 2.58 -18.09 -21.93
CA LEU A 141 3.54 -18.03 -20.82
C LEU A 141 3.49 -19.29 -19.95
N VAL A 142 2.31 -19.83 -19.66
CA VAL A 142 2.17 -21.08 -18.89
C VAL A 142 2.78 -22.28 -19.64
N MET A 143 2.71 -22.28 -20.98
CA MET A 143 3.33 -23.34 -21.79
C MET A 143 4.86 -23.28 -21.74
N PHE A 144 5.45 -22.09 -21.80
CA PHE A 144 6.91 -21.91 -21.81
C PHE A 144 7.56 -21.79 -20.43
N VAL A 145 6.76 -21.59 -19.38
CA VAL A 145 7.20 -21.57 -17.98
C VAL A 145 6.55 -22.75 -17.24
N PRO A 146 7.03 -24.00 -17.44
CA PRO A 146 6.37 -25.20 -16.94
C PRO A 146 6.30 -25.30 -15.40
N GLU A 147 7.19 -24.60 -14.67
CA GLU A 147 7.13 -24.44 -13.20
C GLU A 147 6.00 -23.49 -12.74
N ALA A 148 5.29 -22.82 -13.66
CA ALA A 148 4.14 -21.96 -13.36
C ALA A 148 2.78 -22.69 -13.42
N SER A 149 2.78 -23.98 -13.76
CA SER A 149 1.72 -24.91 -13.38
C SER A 149 1.73 -25.04 -11.84
N PRO A 150 0.58 -25.19 -11.15
CA PRO A 150 0.58 -25.28 -9.69
C PRO A 150 1.60 -26.35 -9.25
N PRO A 151 2.60 -26.00 -8.42
CA PRO A 151 3.83 -26.74 -8.37
C PRO A 151 3.60 -28.17 -7.88
N ALA A 152 4.11 -29.14 -8.64
CA ALA A 152 4.48 -30.43 -8.05
C ALA A 152 5.50 -30.10 -6.95
N VAL A 153 5.13 -30.44 -5.72
CA VAL A 153 5.83 -30.10 -4.49
C VAL A 153 7.27 -30.64 -4.54
N ILE A 154 8.20 -29.83 -5.05
CA ILE A 154 9.57 -29.83 -4.53
C ILE A 154 9.40 -29.52 -3.04
N ALA A 155 9.99 -30.33 -2.17
CA ALA A 155 9.95 -30.13 -0.74
C ALA A 155 10.55 -28.76 -0.40
N LEU A 156 9.72 -27.73 -0.47
CA LEU A 156 9.95 -26.43 0.11
C LEU A 156 10.18 -26.64 1.61
N PRO A 157 11.06 -25.86 2.25
CA PRO A 157 11.07 -25.80 3.70
C PRO A 157 9.63 -25.66 4.19
N ALA A 158 9.28 -26.42 5.22
CA ALA A 158 7.91 -26.54 5.73
C ALA A 158 7.23 -25.17 5.70
N PRO A 159 5.98 -25.07 5.19
CA PRO A 159 5.30 -23.79 5.04
C PRO A 159 5.46 -23.02 6.34
N ARG A 160 6.22 -21.92 6.26
CA ARG A 160 6.32 -21.01 7.40
C ARG A 160 4.88 -20.65 7.71
N GLY A 161 4.46 -20.89 8.95
CA GLY A 161 3.10 -20.52 9.37
C GLY A 161 2.84 -19.05 9.00
N PRO A 162 1.56 -18.66 8.87
CA PRO A 162 1.21 -17.29 8.47
C PRO A 162 2.03 -16.29 9.30
N SER A 163 2.81 -15.44 8.61
CA SER A 163 3.67 -14.45 9.27
C SER A 163 2.81 -13.61 10.23
N PRO A 164 3.10 -13.61 11.54
CA PRO A 164 2.36 -12.79 12.50
C PRO A 164 2.40 -11.30 12.13
N LEU A 165 3.51 -10.86 11.53
CA LEU A 165 3.68 -9.49 11.07
C LEU A 165 2.74 -9.17 9.90
N LEU A 166 2.68 -10.04 8.89
CA LEU A 166 1.78 -9.83 7.76
C LEU A 166 0.30 -9.85 8.20
N ALA A 167 -0.05 -10.74 9.13
CA ALA A 167 -1.40 -10.78 9.69
C ALA A 167 -1.73 -9.47 10.45
N ALA A 168 -0.79 -8.93 11.22
CA ALA A 168 -0.98 -7.66 11.92
C ALA A 168 -1.05 -6.45 10.97
N ILE A 169 -0.28 -6.46 9.88
CA ILE A 169 -0.39 -5.44 8.82
C ILE A 169 -1.79 -5.46 8.21
N GLU A 170 -2.33 -6.64 7.91
CA GLU A 170 -3.67 -6.74 7.32
C GLU A 170 -4.77 -6.34 8.31
N ALA A 171 -4.62 -6.70 9.59
CA ALA A 171 -5.53 -6.28 10.65
C ALA A 171 -5.54 -4.75 10.80
N HIS A 172 -4.36 -4.10 10.81
CA HIS A 172 -4.27 -2.65 10.86
C HIS A 172 -4.85 -1.99 9.59
N ARG A 173 -4.61 -2.55 8.39
CA ARG A 173 -5.19 -2.02 7.15
C ARG A 173 -6.72 -2.08 7.17
N SER A 174 -7.28 -3.20 7.62
CA SER A 174 -8.72 -3.39 7.74
C SER A 174 -9.33 -2.40 8.74
N ALA A 175 -8.68 -2.21 9.89
CA ALA A 175 -9.13 -1.27 10.91
C ALA A 175 -9.03 0.20 10.44
N ASN A 176 -7.94 0.58 9.75
CA ASN A 176 -7.79 1.91 9.16
C ASN A 176 -8.87 2.19 8.10
N LEU A 177 -9.16 1.21 7.23
CA LEU A 177 -10.24 1.37 6.25
C LEU A 177 -11.60 1.58 6.94
N ALA A 178 -11.91 0.79 7.97
CA ALA A 178 -13.14 0.92 8.74
C ALA A 178 -13.23 2.30 9.45
N ALA A 179 -12.14 2.77 10.05
CA ALA A 179 -12.07 4.08 10.69
C ALA A 179 -12.26 5.22 9.68
N THR A 180 -11.58 5.14 8.52
CA THR A 180 -11.72 6.14 7.45
C THR A 180 -13.14 6.18 6.90
N GLN A 181 -13.77 5.02 6.72
CA GLN A 181 -15.15 4.94 6.26
C GLN A 181 -16.12 5.53 7.29
N ALA A 182 -15.99 5.15 8.57
CA ALA A 182 -16.85 5.66 9.63
C ALA A 182 -16.74 7.18 9.82
N VAL A 183 -15.53 7.75 9.67
CA VAL A 183 -15.33 9.21 9.67
C VAL A 183 -16.04 9.87 8.49
N ARG A 184 -15.97 9.30 7.27
CA ARG A 184 -16.69 9.83 6.11
C ARG A 184 -18.19 9.79 6.30
N ASP A 185 -18.72 8.70 6.85
CA ASP A 185 -20.15 8.55 7.13
C ASP A 185 -20.63 9.56 8.18
N TYR A 186 -19.82 9.80 9.22
CA TYR A 186 -20.08 10.86 10.20
C TYR A 186 -20.09 12.25 9.57
N VAL A 187 -19.05 12.62 8.80
CA VAL A 187 -18.98 13.94 8.13
C VAL A 187 -20.19 14.15 7.24
N ARG A 188 -20.60 13.13 6.48
CA ARG A 188 -21.79 13.20 5.64
C ARG A 188 -23.06 13.39 6.47
N ALA A 189 -23.21 12.66 7.57
CA ALA A 189 -24.35 12.80 8.47
C ALA A 189 -24.42 14.21 9.10
N GLU A 190 -23.28 14.79 9.47
CA GLU A 190 -23.18 16.17 9.97
C GLU A 190 -23.60 17.18 8.89
N GLU A 191 -23.08 17.04 7.67
CA GLU A 191 -23.40 17.92 6.52
C GLU A 191 -24.90 17.87 6.16
N ASP A 192 -25.49 16.67 6.20
CA ASP A 192 -26.90 16.45 5.89
C ASP A 192 -27.83 16.78 7.09
N SER A 193 -27.27 17.16 8.25
CA SER A 193 -28.02 17.34 9.52
C SER A 193 -28.87 16.11 9.87
N ALA A 194 -28.31 14.92 9.64
CA ALA A 194 -29.01 13.66 9.80
C ALA A 194 -29.35 13.40 11.29
N PRO A 195 -30.52 12.81 11.59
CA PRO A 195 -30.95 12.58 12.97
C PRO A 195 -30.07 11.58 13.74
N ASP A 196 -29.23 10.83 13.04
CA ASP A 196 -28.32 9.80 13.57
C ASP A 196 -26.85 10.25 13.65
N GLU A 197 -26.56 11.55 13.49
CA GLU A 197 -25.22 12.13 13.60
C GLU A 197 -24.46 11.64 14.86
N ALA A 198 -25.12 11.67 16.01
CA ALA A 198 -24.52 11.25 17.28
C ALA A 198 -24.14 9.75 17.30
N LEU A 199 -24.89 8.90 16.61
CA LEU A 199 -24.56 7.49 16.45
C LEU A 199 -23.36 7.32 15.53
N MET A 200 -23.31 8.05 14.41
CA MET A 200 -22.19 7.99 13.46
C MET A 200 -20.89 8.46 14.10
N LEU A 201 -20.93 9.50 14.94
CA LEU A 201 -19.78 9.94 15.73
C LEU A 201 -19.28 8.82 16.65
N ALA A 202 -20.17 8.16 17.39
CA ALA A 202 -19.80 7.06 18.29
C ALA A 202 -19.20 5.85 17.54
N LEU A 203 -19.69 5.56 16.33
CA LEU A 203 -19.13 4.53 15.46
C LEU A 203 -17.74 4.92 14.94
N ALA A 204 -17.54 6.17 14.55
CA ALA A 204 -16.23 6.69 14.12
C ALA A 204 -15.21 6.65 15.26
N ASP A 205 -15.58 7.07 16.47
CA ASP A 205 -14.73 6.99 17.67
C ASP A 205 -14.30 5.54 17.96
N ARG A 206 -15.26 4.61 17.95
CA ARG A 206 -14.98 3.20 18.17
C ARG A 206 -14.04 2.61 17.11
N ALA A 207 -14.28 2.92 15.83
CA ALA A 207 -13.43 2.44 14.75
C ALA A 207 -12.02 3.03 14.85
N GLY A 208 -11.89 4.28 15.30
CA GLY A 208 -10.61 4.90 15.62
C GLY A 208 -9.86 4.19 16.75
N ASP A 209 -10.54 3.84 17.84
CA ASP A 209 -9.94 3.07 18.94
C ASP A 209 -9.46 1.67 18.47
N GLU A 210 -10.24 1.01 17.61
CA GLU A 210 -9.88 -0.29 17.02
C GLU A 210 -8.66 -0.17 16.07
N GLU A 211 -8.56 0.89 15.27
CA GLU A 211 -7.38 1.19 14.44
C GLU A 211 -6.13 1.41 15.28
N VAL A 212 -6.22 2.25 16.32
CA VAL A 212 -5.10 2.50 17.24
C VAL A 212 -4.66 1.22 17.95
N ALA A 213 -5.60 0.38 18.37
CA ALA A 213 -5.30 -0.91 18.98
C ALA A 213 -4.55 -1.83 18.00
N ALA A 214 -4.99 -1.91 16.74
CA ALA A 214 -4.34 -2.71 15.71
C ALA A 214 -2.93 -2.19 15.35
N LEU A 215 -2.75 -0.87 15.28
CA LEU A 215 -1.44 -0.25 15.06
C LEU A 215 -0.47 -0.57 16.19
N ASN A 216 -0.92 -0.44 17.44
CA ASN A 216 -0.11 -0.79 18.60
C ASN A 216 0.28 -2.28 18.60
N ALA A 217 -0.65 -3.17 18.25
CA ALA A 217 -0.37 -4.60 18.12
C ALA A 217 0.70 -4.86 17.04
N LEU A 218 0.62 -4.19 15.90
CA LEU A 218 1.63 -4.27 14.84
C LEU A 218 3.01 -3.78 15.31
N LEU A 219 3.08 -2.63 15.99
CA LEU A 219 4.34 -2.02 16.41
C LEU A 219 5.08 -2.78 17.52
N VAL A 220 4.41 -3.70 18.21
CA VAL A 220 5.03 -4.58 19.22
C VAL A 220 5.72 -5.79 18.56
N LEU A 221 5.39 -6.12 17.32
CA LEU A 221 6.00 -7.25 16.61
C LEU A 221 7.42 -6.93 16.15
N THR A 222 8.29 -7.93 16.27
CA THR A 222 9.66 -7.86 15.74
C THR A 222 9.71 -8.59 14.40
N PRO A 223 10.13 -7.93 13.30
CA PRO A 223 10.34 -8.61 12.03
C PRO A 223 11.31 -9.79 12.16
N ALA A 224 10.96 -10.93 11.61
CA ALA A 224 11.75 -12.16 11.69
C ALA A 224 12.92 -12.18 10.70
N ASP A 225 12.81 -11.44 9.59
CA ASP A 225 13.84 -11.37 8.55
C ASP A 225 13.81 -10.04 7.78
N ALA A 226 14.77 -9.87 6.87
CA ALA A 226 14.91 -8.64 6.07
C ALA A 226 13.73 -8.39 5.12
N GLU A 227 12.99 -9.42 4.72
CA GLU A 227 11.80 -9.26 3.88
C GLU A 227 10.64 -8.67 4.69
N GLU A 228 10.44 -9.16 5.90
CA GLU A 228 9.50 -8.59 6.87
C GLU A 228 9.85 -7.15 7.24
N VAL A 229 11.14 -6.83 7.41
CA VAL A 229 11.59 -5.45 7.66
C VAL A 229 11.22 -4.53 6.49
N ARG A 230 11.51 -4.94 5.25
CA ARG A 230 11.16 -4.15 4.05
C ARG A 230 9.65 -3.97 3.92
N THR A 231 8.89 -5.02 4.21
CA THR A 231 7.42 -4.99 4.13
C THR A 231 6.81 -4.04 5.16
N LEU A 232 7.25 -4.12 6.42
CA LEU A 232 6.83 -3.20 7.47
C LEU A 232 7.21 -1.76 7.14
N THR A 233 8.42 -1.53 6.64
CA THR A 233 8.90 -0.19 6.27
C THR A 233 8.05 0.41 5.16
N ALA A 234 7.78 -0.35 4.09
CA ALA A 234 6.93 0.10 3.00
C ALA A 234 5.51 0.41 3.49
N TYR A 235 4.96 -0.44 4.35
CA TYR A 235 3.63 -0.25 4.91
C TYR A 235 3.53 1.01 5.78
N LEU A 236 4.47 1.21 6.72
CA LEU A 236 4.48 2.39 7.57
C LEU A 236 4.70 3.68 6.77
N ALA A 237 5.47 3.62 5.67
CA ALA A 237 5.62 4.75 4.76
C ALA A 237 4.30 5.09 4.06
N THR A 238 3.49 4.10 3.64
CA THR A 238 2.14 4.33 3.12
C THR A 238 1.25 4.96 4.18
N VAL A 239 1.19 4.38 5.38
CA VAL A 239 0.37 4.89 6.49
C VAL A 239 0.76 6.33 6.85
N ALA A 240 2.05 6.68 6.79
CA ALA A 240 2.52 8.04 7.04
C ALA A 240 1.98 9.08 6.03
N GLN A 241 1.69 8.68 4.79
CA GLN A 241 1.13 9.57 3.77
C GLN A 241 -0.32 9.98 4.05
N ASP A 242 -1.06 9.17 4.81
CA ASP A 242 -2.45 9.44 5.20
C ASP A 242 -2.55 10.50 6.30
N PHE A 243 -1.44 10.78 6.99
CA PHE A 243 -1.39 11.88 7.95
C PHE A 243 -1.11 13.20 7.22
N ASP A 244 -1.77 14.27 7.66
CA ASP A 244 -1.42 15.62 7.20
C ASP A 244 0.10 15.82 7.33
N LYS A 245 0.76 16.25 6.25
CA LYS A 245 2.22 16.38 6.16
C LYS A 245 2.79 17.35 7.20
N HIS A 246 1.93 18.18 7.80
CA HIS A 246 2.27 19.10 8.87
C HIS A 246 2.06 18.54 10.28
N ALA A 247 1.47 17.34 10.41
CA ALA A 247 1.27 16.68 11.68
C ALA A 247 2.55 15.97 12.14
N PHE A 248 2.92 16.21 13.40
CA PHE A 248 4.08 15.59 14.07
C PHE A 248 4.13 14.06 13.95
N GLY A 249 2.97 13.40 13.80
CA GLY A 249 2.87 11.95 13.59
C GLY A 249 3.51 11.48 12.28
N ALA A 250 3.26 12.18 11.16
CA ALA A 250 3.83 11.82 9.85
C ALA A 250 5.37 11.80 9.89
N TRP A 251 5.96 12.83 10.49
CA TRP A 251 7.42 12.97 10.67
C TRP A 251 8.03 11.86 11.54
N LEU A 252 7.32 11.43 12.59
CA LEU A 252 7.79 10.38 13.50
C LEU A 252 7.78 9.00 12.83
N PHE A 253 6.74 8.70 12.04
CA PHE A 253 6.65 7.47 11.26
C PHE A 253 7.71 7.42 10.16
N GLU A 254 7.94 8.52 9.44
CA GLU A 254 9.03 8.61 8.45
C GLU A 254 10.40 8.37 9.09
N ARG A 255 10.67 8.97 10.26
CA ARG A 255 11.93 8.75 10.98
C ARG A 255 12.08 7.34 11.50
N PHE A 256 11.00 6.73 11.97
CA PHE A 256 11.00 5.35 12.43
C PHE A 256 11.25 4.39 11.26
N ALA A 257 10.56 4.56 10.13
CA ALA A 257 10.79 3.81 8.90
C ALA A 257 12.25 3.93 8.42
N ALA A 258 12.81 5.14 8.44
CA ALA A 258 14.21 5.37 8.09
C ALA A 258 15.20 4.74 9.10
N ALA A 259 14.83 4.65 10.38
CA ALA A 259 15.65 3.97 11.39
C ALA A 259 15.64 2.46 11.20
N VAL A 260 14.47 1.87 10.97
CA VAL A 260 14.28 0.44 10.69
C VAL A 260 15.02 0.01 9.42
N ALA A 261 14.96 0.83 8.36
CA ALA A 261 15.68 0.57 7.11
C ALA A 261 17.21 0.58 7.23
N ARG A 262 17.77 1.26 8.24
CA ARG A 262 19.23 1.30 8.49
C ARG A 262 19.74 0.11 9.32
N THR A 263 18.84 -0.64 9.94
CA THR A 263 19.18 -1.79 10.80
C THR A 263 19.06 -3.14 10.08
N ALA A 264 18.52 -3.17 8.86
CA ALA A 264 18.53 -4.32 7.95
C ALA A 264 19.69 -4.23 6.95
#